data_AF-A0ABD0R3A6-F1
#
_entry.id   AF-A0ABD0R3A6-F1
#
_cell.length_a   1.000
_cell.length_b   1.000
_cell.length_c   1.000
_cell.angle_alpha   90.00
_cell.angle_beta   90.00
_cell.angle_gamma   90.00
#
_symmetry.space_group_name_H-M   'P 1'
#
loop_
_entity.id
_entity.type
_entity.pdbx_description
1 polymer ?
#
loop_
_entity_poly.entity_id
_entity_poly.type
_entity_poly.pdbx_seq_one_letter_code
_entity_poly.pdbx_strand_id
1 'polypeptide(L)'
;WSKDRWEGNGSTDPHLPNRFFIHPDSPAPGEKWMQYPISFHKLKLTNNTLNSNGLVVLHSMHKYQPRLHIVQSPDPCSPHNSGGYLRFTFPEAAFIAVTAYQNQE
;
A
#
# COMPACT_ATOMS: atom_id res chain seq x y z
N TRP A 1 -21.80 -5.31 -2.60
CA TRP A 1 -21.98 -6.66 -3.15
C TRP A 1 -23.47 -6.89 -3.33
N SER A 2 -23.92 -7.15 -4.55
CA SER A 2 -25.32 -7.32 -4.92
C SER A 2 -25.38 -8.39 -6.00
N LYS A 3 -26.25 -9.40 -5.83
CA LYS A 3 -26.42 -10.53 -6.77
C LYS A 3 -25.07 -11.12 -7.22
N ASP A 4 -24.23 -11.46 -6.25
CA ASP A 4 -22.92 -12.07 -6.47
C ASP A 4 -21.93 -11.25 -7.32
N ARG A 5 -22.08 -9.92 -7.29
CA ARG A 5 -21.17 -9.01 -7.99
C ARG A 5 -20.91 -7.73 -7.21
N TRP A 6 -19.74 -7.14 -7.45
CA TRP A 6 -19.44 -5.77 -7.06
C TRP A 6 -20.12 -4.79 -8.02
N GLU A 7 -20.87 -3.85 -7.47
CA GLU A 7 -21.54 -2.78 -8.21
C GLU A 7 -21.06 -1.45 -7.64
N GLY A 8 -20.85 -0.46 -8.52
CA GLY A 8 -20.46 0.88 -8.10
C GLY A 8 -21.63 1.57 -7.40
N ASN A 9 -21.37 2.15 -6.23
CA ASN A 9 -22.36 2.93 -5.49
C ASN A 9 -21.80 4.35 -5.23
N GLY A 10 -22.40 5.35 -5.88
CA GLY A 10 -22.26 6.76 -5.51
C GLY A 10 -20.85 7.37 -5.52
N SER A 11 -20.75 8.53 -4.86
CA SER A 11 -19.54 9.35 -4.74
C SER A 11 -18.52 8.74 -3.80
N THR A 12 -17.24 8.83 -4.14
CA THR A 12 -16.12 8.34 -3.31
C THR A 12 -15.89 9.25 -2.11
N ASP A 13 -15.56 8.65 -0.97
CA ASP A 13 -15.07 9.41 0.19
C ASP A 13 -13.78 10.17 -0.17
N PRO A 14 -13.48 11.30 0.51
CA PRO A 14 -12.24 12.03 0.28
C PRO A 14 -11.01 11.13 0.46
N HIS A 15 -10.05 11.27 -0.46
CA HIS A 15 -8.81 10.51 -0.41
C HIS A 15 -8.04 10.86 0.87
N LEU A 16 -7.65 9.84 1.63
CA LEU A 16 -6.86 10.01 2.84
C LEU A 16 -5.42 10.45 2.50
N PRO A 17 -4.72 11.17 3.38
CA PRO A 17 -3.30 11.44 3.17
C PRO A 17 -2.55 10.13 2.92
N ASN A 18 -1.82 10.06 1.81
CA ASN A 18 -1.08 8.85 1.43
C ASN A 18 -0.08 8.50 2.53
N ARG A 19 -0.33 7.40 3.24
CA ARG A 19 0.65 6.80 4.15
C ARG A 19 1.35 5.66 3.43
N PHE A 20 2.63 5.85 3.15
CA PHE A 20 3.48 4.83 2.60
C PHE A 20 3.90 3.84 3.70
N PHE A 21 3.95 2.57 3.36
CA PHE A 21 4.67 1.58 4.17
C PHE A 21 6.10 1.48 3.64
N ILE A 22 7.08 1.82 4.46
CA ILE A 22 8.50 1.66 4.15
C ILE A 22 8.94 0.29 4.66
N HIS A 23 9.64 -0.48 3.82
CA HIS A 23 10.15 -1.78 4.24
C HIS A 23 11.13 -1.60 5.42
N PRO A 24 11.07 -2.42 6.49
CA PRO A 24 11.91 -2.23 7.68
C PRO A 24 13.41 -2.31 7.42
N ASP A 25 13.82 -2.97 6.34
CA ASP A 25 15.22 -3.04 5.92
C ASP A 25 15.69 -1.82 5.10
N SER A 26 14.83 -0.85 4.83
CA SER A 26 15.20 0.38 4.14
C SER A 26 15.85 1.40 5.10
N PRO A 27 16.86 2.17 4.66
CA PRO A 27 17.56 2.02 3.39
C PRO A 27 18.53 0.83 3.39
N ALA A 28 18.73 0.20 2.24
CA ALA A 28 19.71 -0.87 2.06
C ALA A 28 20.31 -0.87 0.64
N PRO A 29 21.54 -1.38 0.48
CA PRO A 29 22.17 -1.54 -0.83
C PRO A 29 21.33 -2.43 -1.76
N GLY A 30 21.38 -2.15 -3.08
CA GLY A 30 20.69 -2.95 -4.09
C GLY A 30 21.03 -4.44 -4.02
N GLU A 31 22.29 -4.78 -3.74
CA GLU A 31 22.75 -6.17 -3.59
C GLU A 31 21.97 -6.93 -2.52
N LYS A 32 21.69 -6.30 -1.37
CA LYS A 32 20.89 -6.91 -0.30
C LYS A 32 19.46 -7.19 -0.76
N TRP A 33 18.85 -6.30 -1.52
CA TRP A 33 17.50 -6.49 -2.05
C TRP A 33 17.40 -7.57 -3.12
N MET A 34 18.46 -7.77 -3.90
CA MET A 34 18.49 -8.77 -4.99
C MET A 34 18.82 -10.18 -4.51
N GLN A 35 19.27 -10.34 -3.26
CA GLN A 35 19.68 -11.64 -2.73
C GLN A 35 18.51 -12.61 -2.50
N TYR A 36 17.35 -12.08 -2.07
CA TYR A 36 16.17 -12.87 -1.74
C TYR A 36 14.87 -12.14 -2.12
N PRO A 37 13.75 -12.85 -2.27
CA PRO A 37 12.44 -12.22 -2.47
C PRO A 37 12.11 -11.21 -1.36
N ILE A 38 11.61 -10.04 -1.76
CA ILE A 38 11.22 -8.97 -0.84
C ILE A 38 9.78 -9.20 -0.36
N SER A 39 9.55 -9.18 0.95
CA SER A 39 8.23 -9.46 1.54
C SER A 39 7.70 -8.28 2.35
N PHE A 40 6.46 -7.87 2.06
CA PHE A 40 5.73 -6.82 2.78
C PHE A 40 4.72 -7.38 3.79
N HIS A 41 4.92 -8.60 4.30
CA HIS A 41 3.97 -9.27 5.21
C HIS A 41 3.71 -8.52 6.53
N LYS A 42 4.58 -7.58 6.92
CA LYS A 42 4.40 -6.73 8.11
C LYS A 42 3.49 -5.52 7.86
N LEU A 43 3.09 -5.26 6.60
CA LEU A 43 2.17 -4.20 6.25
C LEU A 43 0.80 -4.49 6.87
N LYS A 44 0.23 -3.49 7.54
CA LYS A 44 -1.11 -3.58 8.14
C LYS A 44 -2.01 -2.48 7.60
N LEU A 45 -3.27 -2.85 7.38
CA LEU A 45 -4.34 -1.98 6.94
C LEU A 45 -5.24 -1.64 8.13
N THR A 46 -5.82 -0.45 8.15
CA THR A 46 -6.80 -0.05 9.17
C THR A 46 -7.89 0.82 8.55
N ASN A 47 -9.11 0.75 9.10
CA ASN A 47 -10.19 1.69 8.80
C ASN A 47 -10.26 2.86 9.80
N ASN A 48 -9.35 2.91 10.79
CA ASN A 48 -9.29 4.00 11.75
C ASN A 48 -8.58 5.21 11.13
N THR A 49 -9.35 6.22 10.73
CA THR A 49 -8.84 7.46 10.11
C THR A 49 -8.00 8.32 11.06
N LEU A 50 -8.22 8.20 12.36
CA LEU A 50 -7.49 8.91 13.41
C LEU A 50 -6.22 8.17 13.87
N ASN A 51 -5.83 7.10 13.17
CA ASN A 51 -4.68 6.30 13.55
C ASN A 51 -3.38 7.13 13.61
N SER A 52 -2.71 7.13 14.76
CA SER A 52 -1.40 7.75 14.99
C SER A 52 -0.23 6.79 14.72
N ASN A 53 -0.47 5.48 14.62
CA ASN A 53 0.57 4.45 14.54
C ASN A 53 1.18 4.27 13.13
N GLY A 54 0.95 5.21 12.20
CA GLY A 54 1.53 5.17 10.85
C GLY A 54 1.03 4.05 9.93
N LEU A 55 0.01 3.27 10.33
CA LEU A 55 -0.57 2.21 9.49
C LEU A 55 -1.26 2.81 8.25
N VAL A 56 -1.34 2.00 7.19
CA VAL A 56 -2.02 2.38 5.95
C VAL A 56 -3.53 2.40 6.21
N VAL A 57 -4.13 3.58 6.12
CA VAL A 57 -5.57 3.76 6.34
C VAL A 57 -6.32 3.63 5.03
N LEU A 58 -7.35 2.78 5.02
CA LEU A 58 -8.24 2.57 3.87
C LEU A 58 -9.69 2.77 4.30
N HIS A 59 -10.52 3.23 3.37
CA HIS A 59 -11.98 3.25 3.52
C HIS A 59 -12.55 1.90 3.15
N SER A 60 -13.51 1.41 3.96
CA SER A 60 -14.24 0.19 3.63
C SER A 60 -15.04 0.39 2.33
N MET A 61 -15.27 -0.68 1.60
CA MET A 61 -16.02 -0.73 0.33
C MET A 61 -15.39 0.07 -0.82
N HIS A 62 -14.11 0.41 -0.72
CA HIS A 62 -13.37 1.08 -1.78
C HIS A 62 -12.35 0.13 -2.44
N LYS A 63 -12.19 0.27 -3.76
CA LYS A 63 -11.19 -0.48 -4.54
C LYS A 63 -9.83 0.21 -4.46
N TYR A 64 -8.80 -0.57 -4.17
CA TYR A 64 -7.42 -0.12 -4.05
C TYR A 64 -6.50 -0.86 -5.02
N GLN A 65 -5.46 -0.14 -5.46
CA GLN A 65 -4.39 -0.66 -6.31
C GLN A 65 -3.06 -0.54 -5.55
N PRO A 66 -2.47 -1.64 -5.07
CA PRO A 66 -1.12 -1.64 -4.53
C PRO A 66 -0.11 -1.16 -5.57
N ARG A 67 0.88 -0.38 -5.11
CA ARG A 67 1.98 0.15 -5.92
C ARG A 67 3.29 -0.05 -5.18
N LEU A 68 4.28 -0.64 -5.85
CA LEU A 68 5.64 -0.77 -5.35
C LEU A 68 6.47 0.42 -5.82
N HIS A 69 7.15 1.06 -4.89
CA HIS A 69 8.03 2.20 -5.13
C HIS A 69 9.45 1.83 -4.74
N ILE A 70 10.41 1.98 -5.66
CA ILE A 70 11.84 1.85 -5.39
C ILE A 70 12.42 3.26 -5.50
N VAL A 71 12.96 3.78 -4.41
CA VAL A 71 13.51 5.13 -4.34
C VAL A 71 15.00 5.02 -4.11
N GLN A 72 15.79 5.62 -4.99
CA GLN A 72 17.23 5.71 -4.80
C GLN A 72 17.53 6.80 -3.76
N SER A 73 18.14 6.41 -2.64
CA SER A 73 18.70 7.38 -1.68
C SER A 73 20.18 7.58 -2.01
N PRO A 74 20.60 8.77 -2.47
CA PRO A 74 22.00 9.09 -2.73
C PRO A 74 22.81 9.18 -1.43
N ASP A 75 22.15 9.40 -0.28
CA ASP A 75 22.77 9.41 1.03
C ASP A 75 21.90 8.62 2.03
N PRO A 76 22.43 7.58 2.71
CA PRO A 76 21.73 6.89 3.79
C PRO A 76 21.46 7.78 5.03
N CYS A 77 22.22 8.87 5.21
CA CYS A 77 22.06 9.84 6.30
C CYS A 77 21.09 10.99 5.95
N SER A 78 20.74 11.18 4.67
CA SER A 78 19.81 12.21 4.20
C SER A 78 18.73 11.61 3.28
N PRO A 79 17.78 10.85 3.84
CA PRO A 79 16.74 10.15 3.07
C PRO A 79 15.77 11.11 2.33
N HIS A 80 15.86 12.41 2.59
CA HIS A 80 15.05 13.43 1.94
C HIS A 80 15.58 13.88 0.58
N ASN A 81 16.87 13.68 0.30
CA ASN A 81 17.46 13.93 -1.01
C ASN A 81 17.18 12.75 -1.95
N SER A 82 15.92 12.42 -2.17
CA SER A 82 15.58 11.30 -3.06
C SER A 82 16.09 11.56 -4.49
N GLY A 83 16.85 10.60 -5.03
CA GLY A 83 17.28 10.59 -6.43
C GLY A 83 16.14 10.13 -7.34
N GLY A 84 16.46 9.33 -8.35
CA GLY A 84 15.43 8.70 -9.20
C GLY A 84 14.51 7.78 -8.40
N TYR A 85 13.27 7.62 -8.87
CA TYR A 85 12.35 6.61 -8.35
C TYR A 85 11.74 5.80 -9.47
N LEU A 86 11.52 4.51 -9.19
CA LEU A 86 10.79 3.58 -10.05
C LEU A 86 9.47 3.22 -9.38
N ARG A 87 8.45 3.02 -10.22
CA ARG A 87 7.10 2.67 -9.77
C ARG A 87 6.60 1.47 -10.55
N PHE A 88 6.15 0.45 -9.82
CA PHE A 88 5.55 -0.76 -10.36
C PHE A 88 4.10 -0.87 -9.88
N THR A 89 3.23 -1.36 -10.75
CA THR A 89 1.80 -1.59 -10.47
C THR A 89 1.45 -2.96 -11.01
N PHE A 90 0.77 -3.75 -10.18
CA PHE A 90 0.34 -5.11 -10.48
C PHE A 90 -1.18 -5.14 -10.44
N PRO A 91 -1.88 -4.99 -11.59
CA PRO A 91 -3.35 -4.92 -11.63
C PRO A 91 -4.05 -6.08 -10.93
N GLU A 92 -3.45 -7.27 -10.97
CA GLU A 92 -3.90 -8.50 -10.31
C GLU A 92 -3.89 -8.42 -8.77
N ALA A 93 -3.12 -7.50 -8.19
CA ALA A 93 -3.08 -7.27 -6.75
C ALA A 93 -4.15 -6.27 -6.27
N ALA A 94 -5.01 -5.78 -7.16
CA ALA A 94 -6.10 -4.88 -6.77
C ALA A 94 -7.13 -5.61 -5.89
N PHE A 95 -7.65 -4.91 -4.89
CA PHE A 95 -8.60 -5.48 -3.94
C PHE A 95 -9.64 -4.45 -3.51
N ILE A 96 -10.69 -4.91 -2.84
CA ILE A 96 -11.68 -4.04 -2.17
C ILE A 96 -11.51 -4.21 -0.67
N ALA A 97 -11.28 -3.11 0.05
CA ALA A 97 -11.16 -3.15 1.50
C ALA A 97 -12.54 -3.41 2.11
N VAL A 98 -12.64 -4.33 3.07
CA VAL A 98 -13.89 -4.67 3.75
C VAL A 98 -13.65 -4.86 5.24
N THR A 99 -14.66 -4.62 6.06
CA THR A 99 -14.64 -4.92 7.51
C THR A 99 -15.12 -6.34 7.83
N ALA A 100 -15.81 -6.98 6.88
CA ALA A 100 -16.20 -8.37 6.90
C ALA A 100 -16.26 -8.90 5.46
N TYR A 101 -15.88 -10.15 5.24
CA TYR A 101 -15.95 -10.77 3.91
C TYR A 101 -17.38 -10.75 3.37
N GLN A 102 -17.50 -10.38 2.09
CA GLN A 102 -18.79 -10.26 1.40
C GLN A 102 -19.07 -11.45 0.48
N ASN A 103 -18.03 -11.95 -0.19
CA ASN A 103 -18.06 -13.21 -0.92
C ASN A 103 -17.66 -14.34 0.05
N GLN A 104 -18.35 -15.48 -0.01
CA GLN A 104 -18.09 -16.66 0.82
C GLN A 104 -17.14 -17.68 0.15
N GLU A 105 -16.79 -17.47 -1.11
CA GLU A 105 -15.75 -18.22 -1.82
C GLU A 105 -14.34 -17.95 -1.30
#